data_AF-A0AAU5WMK6-F1
#
_entry.id   AF-A0AAU5WMK6-F1
#
_cell.length_a   1.000
_cell.length_b   1.000
_cell.length_c   1.000
_cell.angle_alpha   90.00
_cell.angle_beta   90.00
_cell.angle_gamma   90.00
#
_symmetry.space_group_name_H-M   'P 1'
#
loop_
_entity.id
_entity.type
_entity.pdbx_description
1 polymer ?
#
loop_
_entity_poly.entity_id
_entity_poly.type
_entity_poly.pdbx_seq_one_letter_code
_entity_poly.pdbx_strand_id
1 'polypeptide(L)'
;MLRFERADPPDLPDDVDWHPRTQEWWAMWRRSAQADTFTETDWSFLMDTALMHHAMWSKGQWTLAAEVRLRVAKYGATPEDRARLRMVFADADEKDEKRGARPATGARERHGVLKALPSPAASGE
;
A
#
# COMPACT_ATOMS: atom_id res chain seq x y z
N MET A 1 4.04 2.04 -30.20
CA MET A 1 3.95 2.74 -28.90
C MET A 1 2.73 2.20 -28.19
N LEU A 2 2.87 1.65 -26.98
CA LEU A 2 1.72 1.19 -26.19
C LEU A 2 1.00 2.42 -25.61
N ARG A 3 -0.31 2.50 -25.76
CA ARG A 3 -1.14 3.58 -25.20
C ARG A 3 -1.74 3.08 -23.89
N PHE A 4 -1.68 3.91 -22.87
CA PHE A 4 -2.40 3.66 -21.63
C PHE A 4 -3.89 3.93 -21.84
N GLU A 5 -4.71 2.94 -21.52
CA GLU A 5 -6.16 3.02 -21.50
C GLU A 5 -6.65 2.45 -20.18
N ARG A 6 -7.13 3.34 -19.30
CA ARG A 6 -7.77 2.94 -18.05
C ARG A 6 -9.03 2.14 -18.39
N ALA A 7 -9.23 1.03 -17.71
CA ALA A 7 -10.46 0.25 -17.81
C ALA A 7 -11.25 0.31 -16.50
N ASP A 8 -12.58 0.32 -16.62
CA ASP A 8 -13.46 0.26 -15.47
C ASP A 8 -13.46 -1.15 -14.86
N PRO A 9 -13.58 -1.26 -13.52
CA PRO A 9 -13.57 -2.55 -12.87
C PRO A 9 -14.82 -3.36 -13.24
N PRO A 10 -14.67 -4.61 -13.72
CA PRO A 10 -15.82 -5.44 -14.04
C PRO A 10 -16.57 -5.85 -12.77
N ASP A 11 -17.85 -6.15 -12.94
CA ASP A 11 -18.63 -6.82 -11.92
C ASP A 11 -18.18 -8.28 -11.81
N LEU A 12 -18.40 -8.88 -10.63
CA LEU A 12 -18.19 -10.31 -10.50
C LEU A 12 -19.25 -11.05 -11.32
N PRO A 13 -18.89 -12.13 -12.05
CA PRO A 13 -19.84 -12.97 -12.75
C PRO A 13 -20.97 -13.47 -11.85
N ASP A 14 -22.20 -13.39 -12.34
CA ASP A 14 -23.42 -13.76 -11.63
C ASP A 14 -23.70 -15.28 -11.64
N ASP A 15 -22.99 -16.03 -12.48
CA ASP A 15 -23.04 -17.49 -12.59
C ASP A 15 -22.21 -18.23 -11.52
N VAL A 16 -21.49 -17.50 -10.66
CA VAL A 16 -20.67 -18.05 -9.57
C VAL A 16 -21.23 -17.62 -8.21
N ASP A 17 -21.46 -18.59 -7.31
CA ASP A 17 -21.84 -18.33 -5.92
C ASP A 17 -20.61 -17.88 -5.10
N TRP A 18 -20.27 -16.60 -5.22
CA TRP A 18 -19.07 -16.03 -4.61
C TRP A 18 -19.13 -16.04 -3.09
N HIS A 19 -18.15 -16.71 -2.46
CA HIS A 19 -17.92 -16.60 -1.02
C HIS A 19 -17.87 -15.13 -0.54
N PRO A 20 -18.54 -14.76 0.57
CA PRO A 20 -18.64 -13.37 1.03
C PRO A 20 -17.29 -12.66 1.18
N ARG A 21 -16.27 -13.37 1.68
CA ARG A 21 -14.90 -12.84 1.79
C ARG A 21 -14.30 -12.42 0.44
N THR A 22 -14.62 -13.12 -0.65
CA THR A 22 -14.14 -12.74 -1.98
C THR A 22 -14.89 -11.53 -2.51
N GLN A 23 -16.19 -11.41 -2.23
CA GLN A 23 -16.95 -10.22 -2.61
C GLN A 23 -16.42 -8.97 -1.90
N GLU A 24 -16.18 -9.05 -0.58
CA GLU A 24 -15.55 -8.00 0.22
C GLU A 24 -14.17 -7.61 -0.35
N TRP A 25 -13.35 -8.61 -0.66
CA TRP A 25 -12.02 -8.45 -1.21
C TRP A 25 -12.03 -7.81 -2.61
N TRP A 26 -12.94 -8.22 -3.48
CA TRP A 26 -13.12 -7.63 -4.81
C TRP A 26 -13.53 -6.16 -4.70
N ALA A 27 -14.52 -5.88 -3.85
CA ALA A 27 -15.01 -4.52 -3.63
C ALA A 27 -13.91 -3.59 -3.07
N MET A 28 -12.98 -4.12 -2.26
CA MET A 28 -11.81 -3.39 -1.81
C MET A 28 -10.88 -3.02 -2.98
N TRP A 29 -10.58 -3.96 -3.89
CA TRP A 29 -9.77 -3.67 -5.08
C TRP A 29 -10.43 -2.62 -5.98
N ARG A 30 -11.74 -2.73 -6.24
CA ARG A 30 -12.48 -1.74 -7.04
C ARG A 30 -12.39 -0.32 -6.48
N ARG A 31 -12.30 -0.17 -5.15
CA ARG A 31 -12.20 1.14 -4.47
C ARG A 31 -10.76 1.58 -4.18
N SER A 32 -9.77 0.75 -4.49
CA SER A 32 -8.38 1.04 -4.19
C SER A 32 -7.84 2.15 -5.09
N ALA A 33 -6.93 2.99 -4.59
CA ALA A 33 -6.30 4.01 -5.42
C ALA A 33 -5.49 3.42 -6.59
N GLN A 34 -4.99 2.19 -6.44
CA GLN A 34 -4.31 1.48 -7.54
C GLN A 34 -5.23 1.25 -8.75
N ALA A 35 -6.54 1.08 -8.52
CA ALA A 35 -7.53 0.84 -9.57
C ALA A 35 -7.59 1.95 -10.62
N ASP A 36 -7.23 3.20 -10.27
CA ASP A 36 -7.20 4.32 -11.21
C ASP A 36 -6.16 4.15 -12.33
N THR A 37 -5.20 3.25 -12.14
CA THR A 37 -4.13 2.93 -13.09
C THR A 37 -4.32 1.58 -13.78
N PHE A 38 -5.40 0.85 -13.50
CA PHE A 38 -5.61 -0.48 -14.07
C PHE A 38 -6.13 -0.42 -15.50
N THR A 39 -5.58 -1.31 -16.31
CA THR A 39 -6.02 -1.60 -17.67
C THR A 39 -6.87 -2.87 -17.69
N GLU A 40 -7.46 -3.20 -18.83
CA GLU A 40 -8.28 -4.41 -18.99
C GLU A 40 -7.52 -5.69 -18.60
N THR A 41 -6.24 -5.77 -18.94
CA THR A 41 -5.40 -6.94 -18.59
C THR A 41 -5.17 -7.06 -17.09
N ASP A 42 -5.13 -5.95 -16.36
CA ASP A 42 -4.97 -5.97 -14.90
C ASP A 42 -6.24 -6.47 -14.22
N TRP A 43 -7.40 -6.02 -14.67
CA TRP A 43 -8.69 -6.51 -14.17
C TRP A 43 -8.93 -7.99 -14.50
N SER A 44 -8.56 -8.41 -15.71
CA SER A 44 -8.61 -9.81 -16.12
C SER A 44 -7.75 -10.69 -15.20
N PHE A 45 -6.51 -10.27 -14.92
CA PHE A 45 -5.63 -11.02 -14.01
C PHE A 45 -6.14 -11.02 -12.55
N LEU A 46 -6.72 -9.93 -12.09
CA LEU A 46 -7.35 -9.88 -10.76
C LEU A 46 -8.61 -10.75 -10.68
N MET A 47 -9.39 -10.89 -11.76
CA MET A 47 -10.55 -11.79 -11.82
C MET A 47 -10.12 -13.25 -11.64
N ASP A 48 -9.07 -13.70 -12.33
CA ASP A 48 -8.49 -15.03 -12.12
C ASP A 48 -8.02 -15.22 -10.66
N THR A 49 -7.44 -14.16 -10.09
CA THR A 49 -7.02 -14.15 -8.68
C THR A 49 -8.23 -14.22 -7.73
N ALA A 50 -9.35 -13.60 -8.09
CA ALA A 50 -10.62 -13.66 -7.36
C ALA A 50 -11.15 -15.10 -7.30
N LEU A 51 -11.10 -15.83 -8.42
CA LEU A 51 -11.49 -17.24 -8.48
C LEU A 51 -10.63 -18.11 -7.55
N MET A 52 -9.31 -17.87 -7.49
CA MET A 52 -8.42 -18.57 -6.57
C MET A 52 -8.72 -18.23 -5.11
N HIS A 53 -8.94 -16.94 -4.81
CA HIS A 53 -9.32 -16.48 -3.47
C HIS A 53 -10.68 -17.08 -3.05
N HIS A 54 -11.64 -17.15 -3.97
CA HIS A 54 -12.91 -17.83 -3.77
C HIS A 54 -12.70 -19.31 -3.43
N ALA A 55 -11.98 -20.07 -4.25
CA ALA A 55 -11.74 -21.49 -4.00
C ALA A 55 -11.01 -21.73 -2.66
N MET A 56 -10.08 -20.85 -2.29
CA MET A 56 -9.41 -20.90 -0.99
C MET A 56 -10.40 -20.85 0.17
N TRP A 57 -11.36 -19.91 0.13
CA TRP A 57 -12.35 -19.74 1.19
C TRP A 57 -13.51 -20.74 1.13
N SER A 58 -14.10 -20.95 -0.04
CA SER A 58 -15.29 -21.80 -0.21
C SER A 58 -14.98 -23.28 -0.08
N LYS A 59 -13.80 -23.71 -0.55
CA LYS A 59 -13.38 -25.12 -0.56
C LYS A 59 -12.26 -25.44 0.42
N GLY A 60 -11.81 -24.46 1.21
CA GLY A 60 -10.70 -24.64 2.16
C GLY A 60 -9.35 -24.96 1.50
N GLN A 61 -9.15 -24.54 0.24
CA GLN A 61 -7.92 -24.83 -0.52
C GLN A 61 -6.79 -23.88 -0.16
N TRP A 62 -6.29 -23.98 1.08
CA TRP A 62 -5.26 -23.08 1.63
C TRP A 62 -3.93 -23.10 0.89
N THR A 63 -3.67 -24.13 0.07
CA THR A 63 -2.50 -24.18 -0.83
C THR A 63 -2.50 -23.03 -1.84
N LEU A 64 -3.66 -22.49 -2.20
CA LEU A 64 -3.80 -21.33 -3.08
C LEU A 64 -3.39 -20.01 -2.41
N ALA A 65 -3.31 -19.95 -1.08
CA ALA A 65 -3.01 -18.72 -0.35
C ALA A 65 -1.65 -18.12 -0.75
N ALA A 66 -0.63 -18.97 -0.96
CA ALA A 66 0.68 -18.52 -1.38
C ALA A 66 0.65 -17.88 -2.77
N GLU A 67 -0.07 -18.47 -3.70
CA GLU A 67 -0.22 -17.97 -5.06
C GLU A 67 -1.05 -16.68 -5.09
N VAL A 68 -2.18 -16.64 -4.39
CA VAL A 68 -2.98 -15.41 -4.24
C VAL A 68 -2.12 -14.27 -3.71
N ARG A 69 -1.31 -14.52 -2.65
CA ARG A 69 -0.38 -13.52 -2.10
C ARG A 69 0.62 -13.02 -3.13
N LEU A 70 1.22 -13.90 -3.92
CA LEU A 70 2.18 -13.52 -4.97
C LEU A 70 1.54 -12.72 -6.10
N ARG A 71 0.30 -13.06 -6.47
CA ARG A 71 -0.46 -12.36 -7.52
C ARG A 71 -0.83 -10.95 -7.09
N VAL A 72 -1.39 -10.79 -5.89
CA VAL A 72 -1.82 -9.47 -5.38
C VAL A 72 -0.63 -8.55 -5.07
N ALA A 73 0.54 -9.12 -4.75
CA ALA A 73 1.76 -8.35 -4.54
C ALA A 73 2.18 -7.55 -5.79
N LYS A 74 1.86 -8.03 -7.00
CA LYS A 74 2.12 -7.32 -8.27
C LYS A 74 1.38 -5.98 -8.36
N TYR A 75 0.31 -5.83 -7.57
CA TYR A 75 -0.57 -4.66 -7.54
C TYR A 75 -0.42 -3.84 -6.25
N GLY A 76 0.60 -4.10 -5.44
CA GLY A 76 0.84 -3.31 -4.23
C GLY A 76 -0.18 -3.59 -3.11
N ALA A 77 -0.63 -4.84 -2.96
CA ALA A 77 -1.62 -5.20 -1.95
C ALA A 77 -1.18 -4.81 -0.52
N THR A 78 0.10 -5.00 -0.19
CA THR A 78 0.67 -4.65 1.12
C THR A 78 1.53 -3.39 1.06
N PRO A 79 1.80 -2.72 2.20
CA PRO A 79 2.75 -1.60 2.25
C PRO A 79 4.15 -1.98 1.74
N GLU A 80 4.61 -3.20 2.02
CA GLU A 80 5.89 -3.72 1.52
C GLU A 80 5.89 -3.81 0.00
N ASP A 81 4.82 -4.36 -0.59
CA ASP A 81 4.68 -4.46 -2.04
C ASP A 81 4.65 -3.09 -2.70
N ARG A 82 3.94 -2.12 -2.11
CA ARG A 82 3.90 -0.74 -2.61
C ARG A 82 5.26 -0.07 -2.56
N ALA A 83 6.01 -0.25 -1.46
CA ALA A 83 7.37 0.26 -1.34
C ALA A 83 8.29 -0.39 -2.38
N ARG A 84 8.19 -1.71 -2.58
CA ARG A 84 8.95 -2.46 -3.59
C ARG A 84 8.65 -1.97 -5.02
N LEU A 85 7.38 -1.68 -5.31
CA LEU A 85 6.94 -1.16 -6.60
C LEU A 85 7.17 0.36 -6.75
N ARG A 86 7.65 1.03 -5.69
CA ARG A 86 7.83 2.49 -5.63
C ARG A 86 6.54 3.24 -6.00
N MET A 87 5.41 2.73 -5.54
CA MET A 87 4.13 3.39 -5.74
C MET A 87 4.06 4.66 -4.89
N VAL A 88 3.70 5.76 -5.53
CA VAL A 88 3.55 7.05 -4.88
C VAL A 88 2.08 7.45 -4.94
N PHE A 89 1.50 7.73 -3.77
CA PHE A 89 0.13 8.24 -3.69
C PHE A 89 0.18 9.76 -3.86
N ALA A 90 -0.67 10.32 -4.73
CA ALA A 90 -0.66 11.75 -5.04
C ALA A 90 -0.75 12.66 -3.79
N ASP A 91 -1.47 12.23 -2.75
CA ASP A 91 -1.55 12.95 -1.47
C ASP A 91 -0.23 13.01 -0.68
N ALA A 92 0.69 12.08 -0.94
CA ALA A 92 2.01 12.04 -0.30
C ALA A 92 2.98 13.02 -0.96
N ASP A 93 2.93 13.14 -2.30
CA ASP A 93 3.74 14.09 -3.05
C ASP A 93 3.42 15.53 -2.66
N GLU A 94 2.15 15.91 -2.58
CA GLU A 94 1.78 17.26 -2.14
C GLU A 94 2.30 17.59 -0.72
N LYS A 95 2.33 16.61 0.18
CA LYS A 95 2.80 16.81 1.55
C LYS A 95 4.33 16.88 1.63
N ASP A 96 5.04 16.08 0.84
CA ASP A 96 6.51 16.13 0.78
C ASP A 96 7.01 17.35 0.02
N GLU A 97 6.34 17.80 -1.04
CA GLU A 97 6.62 19.09 -1.70
C GLU A 97 6.44 20.27 -0.72
N LYS A 98 5.35 20.28 0.05
CA LYS A 98 5.12 21.29 1.11
C LYS A 98 6.15 21.20 2.24
N ARG A 99 6.71 20.02 2.51
CA ARG A 99 7.77 19.83 3.51
C ARG A 99 9.15 20.24 3.01
N GLY A 100 9.46 20.00 1.74
CA GLY A 100 10.67 20.46 1.06
C GLY A 100 10.70 21.98 0.83
N ALA A 101 9.53 22.61 0.71
CA ALA A 101 9.38 24.07 0.63
C ALA A 101 9.57 24.80 1.96
N ARG A 102 9.60 24.10 3.12
CA ARG A 102 9.98 24.71 4.40
C ARG A 102 11.51 24.77 4.48
N PRO A 103 12.13 25.94 4.75
CA PRO A 103 13.56 26.02 4.91
C PRO A 103 13.98 25.07 6.03
N ALA A 104 14.89 24.15 5.71
CA ALA A 104 15.43 23.20 6.66
C ALA A 104 16.24 23.98 7.71
N THR A 105 15.61 24.36 8.81
CA THR A 105 16.32 24.83 10.00
C THR A 105 17.20 23.67 10.48
N GLY A 106 18.51 23.90 10.40
CA GLY A 106 19.52 22.86 10.57
C GLY A 106 19.42 22.22 11.94
N ALA A 107 19.86 20.98 12.08
CA ALA A 107 19.86 20.27 13.36
C ALA A 107 20.55 21.06 14.50
N ARG A 108 21.49 21.97 14.15
CA ARG A 108 22.16 22.89 15.07
C ARG A 108 21.26 23.96 15.69
N GLU A 109 20.17 24.38 15.04
CA GLU A 109 19.20 25.33 15.62
C GLU A 109 18.22 24.64 16.57
N ARG A 110 18.00 23.32 16.39
CA ARG A 110 17.07 22.55 17.22
C ARG A 110 17.64 22.16 18.58
N HIS A 111 18.96 22.14 18.71
CA HIS A 111 19.64 21.92 19.99
C HIS A 111 20.15 23.25 20.53
N GLY A 112 19.25 23.99 21.20
CA GLY A 112 19.61 25.21 21.91
C GLY A 112 20.73 24.99 22.93
N VAL A 113 21.40 26.07 23.32
CA VAL A 113 22.60 26.09 24.18
C VAL A 113 22.29 25.43 25.53
N LEU A 114 22.72 24.17 25.69
CA LEU A 114 22.65 23.47 26.97
C LEU A 114 23.59 24.18 27.97
N LYS A 115 23.01 24.76 29.02
CA LYS A 115 23.77 25.41 30.11
C LYS A 115 24.09 24.35 31.17
N ALA A 116 25.37 24.01 31.31
CA ALA A 116 25.81 23.07 32.33
C ALA A 116 25.59 23.64 33.74
N LEU A 117 25.04 22.83 34.65
CA LEU A 117 24.96 23.17 36.07
C LEU A 117 26.33 22.95 36.72
N PRO A 118 26.76 23.83 37.65
CA PRO A 118 28.06 23.70 38.30
C PRO A 118 28.11 22.45 39.19
N SER A 119 29.27 21.78 39.18
CA SER A 119 29.53 20.60 40.01
C SER A 119 29.58 20.98 41.50
N PRO A 120 29.06 20.13 42.42
CA PRO A 120 29.16 20.38 43.84
C PRO A 120 30.63 20.34 44.28
N ALA A 121 31.04 21.35 45.06
CA ALA A 121 32.38 21.45 45.61
C ALA A 121 32.67 20.26 46.54
N ALA A 122 33.83 19.64 46.37
CA ALA A 122 34.36 18.66 47.30
C ALA A 122 34.69 19.36 48.63
N SER A 123 33.94 19.05 49.68
CA SER A 123 34.35 19.34 51.05
C SER A 123 35.37 18.27 51.46
N GLY A 124 36.62 18.70 51.61
CA GLY A 124 37.65 17.91 52.24
C GLY A 124 37.57 17.99 53.76
N GLU A 125 37.94 16.88 54.40
CA GLU A 125 38.71 16.84 55.65
C GLU A 125 39.56 15.56 55.64
#